data_AF-A0A1D3RQ81-F1
#
_entry.id   AF-A0A1D3RQ81-F1
#
_cell.length_a   1.000
_cell.length_b   1.000
_cell.length_c   1.000
_cell.angle_alpha   90.00
_cell.angle_beta   90.00
_cell.angle_gamma   90.00
#
_symmetry.space_group_name_H-M   'P 1'
#
loop_
_entity.id
_entity.type
_entity.pdbx_description
1 polymer ?
#
loop_
_entity_poly.entity_id
_entity_poly.type
_entity_poly.pdbx_seq_one_letter_code
_entity_poly.pdbx_strand_id
1 'polypeptide(L)'
;MFLQHIEQYQYVFFISVNAVNFAYEILNHDFEYLKHVKCIAVGLATYSKLVQFGITNILLPDTGFNSEGILAIPDLQDLDSQSCLIIRGVGGRKLLANTLRARGALVDYMEVYTREPVSYPRESINLAFADGNLDVVVIYSVEALHNLVQLAVEVNKKITYC
;
A
#
# COMPACT_ATOMS: atom_id res chain seq x y z
N MET A 1 -11.07 2.00 -16.52
CA MET A 1 -11.20 0.97 -17.58
C MET A 1 -10.70 -0.42 -17.15
N PHE A 2 -9.85 -0.56 -16.12
CA PHE A 2 -9.36 -1.88 -15.63
C PHE A 2 -10.40 -2.75 -14.89
N LEU A 3 -11.53 -2.17 -14.48
CA LEU A 3 -12.58 -2.80 -13.65
C LEU A 3 -13.23 -4.05 -14.27
N GLN A 4 -13.23 -4.19 -15.60
CA GLN A 4 -14.01 -5.24 -16.27
C GLN A 4 -13.23 -6.53 -16.55
N HIS A 5 -11.91 -6.58 -16.26
CA HIS A 5 -11.03 -7.66 -16.72
C HIS A 5 -9.94 -8.06 -15.72
N ILE A 6 -10.14 -7.79 -14.43
CA ILE A 6 -9.14 -8.10 -13.41
C ILE A 6 -8.89 -9.61 -13.25
N GLU A 7 -9.85 -10.45 -13.66
CA GLU A 7 -9.75 -11.89 -13.74
C GLU A 7 -8.81 -12.40 -14.84
N GLN A 8 -8.44 -11.55 -15.80
CA GLN A 8 -7.52 -11.92 -16.89
C GLN A 8 -6.06 -11.92 -16.42
N TYR A 9 -5.77 -11.27 -15.28
CA TYR A 9 -4.43 -11.24 -14.72
C TYR A 9 -4.08 -12.58 -14.10
N GLN A 10 -2.85 -13.06 -14.33
CA GLN A 10 -2.35 -14.25 -13.66
C GLN A 10 -1.98 -13.95 -12.20
N TYR A 11 -1.45 -12.75 -11.94
CA TYR A 11 -1.04 -12.32 -10.61
C TYR A 11 -1.64 -10.97 -10.24
N VAL A 12 -2.26 -10.88 -9.05
CA VAL A 12 -2.82 -9.64 -8.51
C VAL A 12 -2.16 -9.31 -7.18
N PHE A 13 -1.42 -8.22 -7.13
CA PHE A 13 -0.65 -7.79 -5.97
C PHE A 13 -1.41 -6.76 -5.15
N PHE A 14 -1.64 -7.05 -3.88
CA PHE A 14 -2.17 -6.11 -2.89
C PHE A 14 -1.04 -5.61 -1.99
N ILE A 15 -0.66 -4.35 -2.16
CA ILE A 15 0.50 -3.78 -1.45
C ILE A 15 0.17 -3.13 -0.09
N SER A 16 -1.08 -3.21 0.37
CA SER A 16 -1.51 -2.71 1.69
C SER A 16 -2.94 -3.16 2.01
N VAL A 17 -3.32 -3.13 3.29
CA VAL A 17 -4.71 -3.33 3.72
C VAL A 17 -5.66 -2.32 3.07
N ASN A 18 -5.24 -1.06 2.95
CA ASN A 18 -6.02 -0.02 2.29
C ASN A 18 -6.29 -0.37 0.82
N ALA A 19 -5.29 -0.87 0.09
CA ALA A 19 -5.46 -1.32 -1.28
C ALA A 19 -6.54 -2.41 -1.40
N VAL A 20 -6.61 -3.34 -0.43
CA VAL A 20 -7.67 -4.36 -0.39
C VAL A 20 -9.04 -3.72 -0.18
N ASN A 21 -9.18 -2.86 0.85
CA ASN A 21 -10.45 -2.23 1.19
C ASN A 21 -10.98 -1.38 0.02
N PHE A 22 -10.16 -0.47 -0.52
CA PHE A 22 -10.59 0.42 -1.58
C PHE A 22 -10.85 -0.33 -2.90
N ALA A 23 -10.09 -1.38 -3.19
CA ALA A 23 -10.41 -2.25 -4.33
C ALA A 23 -11.77 -2.93 -4.14
N TYR A 24 -12.06 -3.45 -2.95
CA TYR A 24 -13.35 -4.07 -2.63
C TYR A 24 -14.52 -3.11 -2.85
N GLU A 25 -14.40 -1.87 -2.38
CA GLU A 25 -15.41 -0.81 -2.62
C GLU A 25 -15.59 -0.52 -4.12
N ILE A 26 -14.49 -0.28 -4.83
CA ILE A 26 -14.49 0.05 -6.27
C ILE A 26 -15.09 -1.10 -7.10
N LEU A 27 -14.92 -2.33 -6.63
CA LEU A 27 -15.42 -3.54 -7.27
C LEU A 27 -16.80 -3.96 -6.74
N ASN A 28 -17.58 -3.00 -6.22
CA ASN A 28 -18.96 -3.19 -5.76
C ASN A 28 -19.12 -4.29 -4.70
N HIS A 29 -18.15 -4.39 -3.78
CA HIS A 29 -18.14 -5.38 -2.70
C HIS A 29 -18.15 -6.84 -3.18
N ASP A 30 -17.66 -7.07 -4.39
CA ASP A 30 -17.56 -8.40 -4.98
C ASP A 30 -16.12 -8.68 -5.39
N PHE A 31 -15.60 -9.80 -4.90
CA PHE A 31 -14.26 -10.32 -5.16
C PHE A 31 -14.30 -11.74 -5.74
N GLU A 32 -15.47 -12.21 -6.19
CA GLU A 32 -15.68 -13.57 -6.67
C GLU A 32 -14.70 -13.94 -7.79
N TYR A 33 -14.48 -13.03 -8.73
CA TYR A 33 -13.60 -13.21 -9.87
C TYR A 33 -12.10 -13.26 -9.49
N LEU A 34 -11.71 -12.79 -8.30
CA LEU A 34 -10.33 -12.91 -7.79
C LEU A 34 -10.04 -14.28 -7.18
N LYS A 35 -11.05 -15.10 -6.88
CA LYS A 35 -10.85 -16.43 -6.29
C LYS A 35 -10.07 -17.38 -7.19
N HIS A 36 -10.12 -17.15 -8.50
CA HIS A 36 -9.40 -17.93 -9.51
C HIS A 36 -8.02 -17.37 -9.85
N VAL A 37 -7.68 -16.18 -9.35
CA VAL A 37 -6.42 -15.50 -9.61
C VAL A 37 -5.44 -15.76 -8.48
N LYS A 38 -4.14 -15.85 -8.78
CA LYS A 38 -3.11 -15.88 -7.73
C LYS A 38 -2.97 -14.48 -7.14
N CYS A 39 -3.51 -14.26 -5.96
CA CYS A 39 -3.33 -13.01 -5.24
C CYS A 39 -2.00 -13.03 -4.47
N ILE A 40 -1.32 -11.88 -4.35
CA ILE A 40 -0.13 -11.73 -3.53
C ILE A 40 -0.38 -10.64 -2.50
N ALA A 41 -0.22 -10.98 -1.23
CA ALA A 41 -0.28 -10.03 -0.14
C ALA A 41 1.13 -9.59 0.27
N VAL A 42 1.38 -8.28 0.37
CA VAL A 42 2.70 -7.79 0.83
C VAL A 42 3.02 -8.19 2.28
N GLY A 43 2.02 -8.47 3.11
CA GLY A 43 2.23 -8.86 4.49
C GLY A 43 0.99 -9.41 5.17
N LEU A 44 1.16 -9.89 6.41
CA LEU A 44 0.14 -10.66 7.14
C LEU A 44 -1.19 -9.93 7.28
N ALA A 45 -1.18 -8.63 7.62
CA ALA A 45 -2.42 -7.86 7.76
C ALA A 45 -3.21 -7.81 6.44
N THR A 46 -2.51 -7.64 5.32
CA THR A 46 -3.11 -7.65 3.97
C THR A 46 -3.67 -9.03 3.63
N TYR A 47 -2.92 -10.11 3.93
CA TYR A 47 -3.37 -11.49 3.75
C TYR A 47 -4.64 -11.78 4.54
N SER A 48 -4.64 -11.47 5.84
CA SER A 48 -5.80 -11.68 6.71
C SER A 48 -7.02 -10.93 6.18
N LYS A 49 -6.83 -9.73 5.61
CA LYS A 49 -7.93 -8.96 5.03
C LYS A 49 -8.49 -9.58 3.76
N LEU A 50 -7.64 -10.11 2.88
CA LEU A 50 -8.07 -10.85 1.68
C LEU A 50 -8.86 -12.11 2.05
N VAL A 51 -8.40 -12.86 3.07
CA VAL A 51 -9.13 -14.04 3.59
C VAL A 51 -10.51 -13.65 4.13
N GLN A 52 -10.64 -12.53 4.83
CA GLN A 52 -11.95 -12.03 5.31
C GLN A 52 -12.93 -11.76 4.16
N PHE A 53 -12.43 -11.40 2.97
CA PHE A 53 -13.24 -11.21 1.77
C PHE A 53 -13.38 -12.49 0.92
N GLY A 54 -13.02 -13.65 1.47
CA GLY A 54 -13.26 -14.95 0.83
C GLY A 54 -12.24 -15.34 -0.23
N ILE A 55 -11.11 -14.62 -0.35
CA ILE A 55 -10.00 -15.00 -1.23
C ILE A 55 -9.18 -16.09 -0.55
N THR A 56 -8.92 -17.18 -1.26
CA THR A 56 -8.20 -18.35 -0.74
C THR A 56 -6.86 -18.60 -1.43
N ASN A 57 -6.73 -18.22 -2.70
CA ASN A 57 -5.50 -18.38 -3.47
C ASN A 57 -4.54 -17.19 -3.28
N ILE A 58 -3.89 -17.13 -2.12
CA ILE A 58 -3.03 -16.00 -1.73
C ILE A 58 -1.61 -16.47 -1.41
N LEU A 59 -0.61 -15.85 -2.05
CA LEU A 59 0.80 -16.00 -1.72
C LEU A 59 1.26 -14.89 -0.76
N LEU A 60 2.13 -15.26 0.17
CA LEU A 60 2.83 -14.37 1.09
C LEU A 60 4.34 -14.51 0.89
N PRO A 61 5.12 -13.43 1.06
CA PRO A 61 6.57 -13.53 1.02
C PRO A 61 7.16 -14.18 2.28
N ASP A 62 8.15 -15.05 2.11
CA ASP A 62 8.77 -15.80 3.21
C ASP A 62 9.80 -14.97 4.01
N THR A 63 10.46 -14.01 3.36
CA THR A 63 11.69 -13.37 3.88
C THR A 63 11.50 -11.91 4.29
N GLY A 64 10.34 -11.30 4.02
CA GLY A 64 10.03 -9.93 4.44
C GLY A 64 8.75 -9.36 3.85
N PHE A 65 8.07 -8.50 4.61
CA PHE A 65 6.82 -7.85 4.19
C PHE A 65 7.05 -6.56 3.39
N ASN A 66 7.84 -6.67 2.32
CA ASN A 66 8.23 -5.56 1.46
C ASN A 66 8.33 -6.01 -0.01
N SER A 67 8.72 -5.09 -0.91
CA SER A 67 8.84 -5.40 -2.34
C SER A 67 9.89 -6.47 -2.61
N GLU A 68 10.99 -6.46 -1.88
CA GLU A 68 12.10 -7.40 -1.98
C GLU A 68 11.66 -8.81 -1.59
N GLY A 69 10.90 -8.96 -0.50
CA GLY A 69 10.34 -10.23 -0.07
C GLY A 69 9.32 -10.78 -1.06
N ILE A 70 8.44 -9.94 -1.63
CA ILE A 70 7.56 -10.35 -2.72
C ILE A 70 8.39 -10.87 -3.89
N LEU A 71 9.42 -10.13 -4.32
CA LEU A 71 10.26 -10.50 -5.45
C LEU A 71 11.11 -11.75 -5.22
N ALA A 72 11.20 -12.25 -3.98
CA ALA A 72 11.86 -13.50 -3.64
C ALA A 72 10.94 -14.74 -3.76
N ILE A 73 9.63 -14.56 -3.96
CA ILE A 73 8.70 -15.67 -4.15
C ILE A 73 9.12 -16.49 -5.38
N PRO A 74 9.25 -17.83 -5.29
CA PRO A 74 9.68 -18.69 -6.39
C PRO A 74 8.84 -18.52 -7.67
N ASP A 75 7.52 -18.43 -7.53
CA ASP A 75 6.56 -18.21 -8.63
C ASP A 75 6.82 -16.93 -9.44
N LEU A 76 7.58 -15.97 -8.89
CA LEU A 76 7.82 -14.67 -9.49
C LEU A 76 9.21 -14.53 -10.12
N GLN A 77 10.01 -15.59 -10.20
CA GLN A 77 11.37 -15.52 -10.76
C GLN A 77 11.40 -15.49 -12.28
N ASP A 78 10.47 -16.19 -12.94
CA ASP A 78 10.28 -16.19 -14.39
C ASP A 78 8.82 -15.85 -14.69
N LEU A 79 8.62 -14.74 -15.39
CA LEU A 79 7.30 -14.17 -15.65
C LEU A 79 7.09 -13.88 -17.12
N ASP A 80 7.78 -14.59 -18.01
CA ASP A 80 7.64 -14.39 -19.45
C ASP A 80 6.16 -14.43 -19.87
N SER A 81 5.71 -13.31 -20.46
CA SER A 81 4.36 -13.08 -20.94
C SER A 81 3.25 -13.22 -19.88
N GLN A 82 3.59 -13.19 -18.58
CA GLN A 82 2.60 -13.22 -17.49
C GLN A 82 1.98 -11.84 -17.27
N SER A 83 0.68 -11.80 -17.04
CA SER A 83 -0.06 -10.58 -16.74
C SER A 83 -0.11 -10.34 -15.22
N CYS A 84 0.33 -9.17 -14.79
CA CYS A 84 0.45 -8.77 -13.39
C CYS A 84 -0.29 -7.45 -13.16
N LEU A 85 -1.22 -7.44 -12.21
CA LEU A 85 -1.88 -6.21 -11.74
C LEU A 85 -1.39 -5.84 -10.36
N ILE A 86 -0.90 -4.62 -10.16
CA ILE A 86 -0.55 -4.11 -8.83
C ILE A 86 -1.61 -3.12 -8.37
N ILE A 87 -2.35 -3.50 -7.33
CA ILE A 87 -3.36 -2.68 -6.67
C ILE A 87 -2.69 -1.90 -5.54
N ARG A 88 -2.69 -0.56 -5.67
CA ARG A 88 -1.91 0.35 -4.83
C ARG A 88 -2.60 1.68 -4.58
N GLY A 89 -2.03 2.47 -3.68
CA GLY A 89 -2.30 3.90 -3.66
C GLY A 89 -1.53 4.62 -4.76
N VAL A 90 -1.98 5.83 -5.10
CA VAL A 90 -1.32 6.71 -6.07
C VAL A 90 0.13 6.98 -5.65
N GLY A 91 1.04 6.82 -6.61
CA GLY A 91 2.48 7.01 -6.37
C GLY A 91 3.11 5.92 -5.50
N GLY A 92 4.37 6.13 -5.08
CA GLY A 92 5.17 5.20 -4.26
C GLY A 92 6.28 4.48 -5.03
N ARG A 93 6.87 3.43 -4.44
CA ARG A 93 8.04 2.74 -5.01
C ARG A 93 7.72 2.08 -6.36
N LYS A 94 8.64 2.19 -7.30
CA LYS A 94 8.58 1.53 -8.63
C LYS A 94 9.32 0.20 -8.67
N LEU A 95 10.05 -0.17 -7.61
CA LEU A 95 10.88 -1.37 -7.56
C LEU A 95 10.13 -2.63 -7.99
N LEU A 96 8.99 -2.93 -7.34
CA LEU A 96 8.19 -4.12 -7.65
C LEU A 96 7.83 -4.21 -9.14
N ALA A 97 7.19 -3.18 -9.69
CA ALA A 97 6.78 -3.22 -11.09
C ALA A 97 7.96 -3.25 -12.07
N ASN A 98 9.04 -2.51 -11.78
CA ASN A 98 10.23 -2.49 -12.63
C ASN A 98 10.88 -3.88 -12.67
N THR A 99 11.00 -4.55 -11.52
CA THR A 99 11.58 -5.88 -11.46
C THR A 99 10.68 -6.94 -12.09
N LEU A 100 9.36 -6.89 -11.89
CA LEU A 100 8.43 -7.80 -12.57
C LEU A 100 8.51 -7.65 -14.10
N ARG A 101 8.53 -6.40 -14.61
CA ARG A 101 8.73 -6.14 -16.05
C ARG A 101 10.09 -6.63 -16.56
N ALA A 102 11.15 -6.43 -15.79
CA ALA A 102 12.48 -6.94 -16.13
C ALA A 102 12.53 -8.48 -16.19
N ARG A 103 11.61 -9.17 -15.52
CA ARG A 103 11.41 -10.62 -15.57
C ARG A 103 10.43 -11.09 -16.64
N GLY A 104 9.98 -10.19 -17.53
CA GLY A 104 9.11 -10.52 -18.67
C GLY A 104 7.62 -10.30 -18.47
N ALA A 105 7.16 -9.88 -17.28
CA ALA A 105 5.74 -9.64 -17.04
C ALA A 105 5.21 -8.37 -17.73
N LEU A 106 3.96 -8.44 -18.18
CA LEU A 106 3.12 -7.29 -18.46
C LEU A 106 2.55 -6.79 -17.14
N VAL A 107 2.88 -5.55 -16.75
CA VAL A 107 2.51 -5.02 -15.43
C VAL A 107 1.67 -3.77 -15.56
N ASP A 108 0.46 -3.83 -15.02
CA ASP A 108 -0.47 -2.72 -14.89
C ASP A 108 -0.64 -2.25 -13.45
N TYR A 109 -1.08 -1.01 -13.30
CA TYR A 109 -1.43 -0.42 -12.01
C TYR A 109 -2.92 -0.17 -11.91
N MET A 110 -3.49 -0.53 -10.76
CA MET A 110 -4.79 -0.04 -10.31
C MET A 110 -4.57 0.83 -9.08
N GLU A 111 -4.59 2.15 -9.27
CA GLU A 111 -4.48 3.12 -8.19
C GLU A 111 -5.88 3.34 -7.58
N VAL A 112 -6.08 2.84 -6.35
CA VAL A 112 -7.40 2.78 -5.70
C VAL A 112 -7.59 3.78 -4.56
N TYR A 113 -6.53 4.48 -4.15
CA TYR A 113 -6.62 5.55 -3.17
C TYR A 113 -5.49 6.56 -3.34
N THR A 114 -5.71 7.79 -2.90
CA THR A 114 -4.67 8.80 -2.71
C THR A 114 -4.37 8.94 -1.22
N ARG A 115 -3.14 9.33 -0.89
CA ARG A 115 -2.82 9.79 0.46
C ARG A 115 -2.96 11.30 0.46
N GLU A 116 -3.90 11.80 1.24
CA GLU A 116 -4.07 13.23 1.43
C GLU A 116 -3.56 13.61 2.82
N PRO A 117 -2.80 14.70 2.94
CA PRO A 117 -2.47 15.27 4.24
C PRO A 117 -3.77 15.59 4.98
N VAL A 118 -3.87 15.16 6.24
CA VAL A 118 -4.99 15.56 7.08
C VAL A 118 -4.76 17.00 7.51
N SER A 119 -5.68 17.90 7.16
CA SER A 119 -5.68 19.26 7.69
C SER A 119 -6.24 19.23 9.11
N TYR A 120 -5.42 19.62 10.09
CA TYR A 120 -5.87 19.79 11.47
C TYR A 120 -6.26 21.26 11.71
N PRO A 121 -7.30 21.54 12.50
CA PRO A 121 -7.57 22.90 12.96
C PRO A 121 -6.34 23.48 13.67
N ARG A 122 -6.02 24.75 13.37
CA ARG A 122 -4.84 25.42 13.92
C ARG A 122 -4.85 25.42 15.45
N GLU A 123 -6.02 25.53 16.04
CA GLU A 123 -6.25 25.49 17.49
C GLU A 123 -5.86 24.13 18.08
N SER A 124 -6.19 23.02 17.41
CA SER A 124 -5.83 21.67 17.84
C SER A 124 -4.32 21.46 17.80
N ILE A 125 -3.66 21.95 16.74
CA ILE A 125 -2.19 21.89 16.61
C ILE A 125 -1.55 22.73 17.73
N ASN A 126 -2.01 23.97 17.92
CA ASN A 126 -1.50 24.86 18.97
C ASN A 126 -1.64 24.25 20.38
N LEU A 127 -2.78 23.60 20.65
CA LEU A 127 -3.02 22.95 21.93
C LEU A 127 -2.08 21.74 22.13
N ALA A 128 -1.85 20.96 21.08
CA ALA A 128 -0.91 19.84 21.13
C ALA A 128 0.54 20.30 21.36
N PHE A 129 0.95 21.43 20.76
CA PHE A 129 2.29 22.02 20.95
C PHE A 129 2.39 23.04 22.10
N ALA A 130 1.38 23.10 22.98
CA ALA A 130 1.46 23.94 24.17
C ALA A 130 2.43 23.34 25.19
N ASP A 131 3.17 24.19 25.90
CA ASP A 131 4.16 23.75 26.87
C ASP A 131 3.51 22.85 27.94
N GLY A 132 4.09 21.66 28.16
CA GLY A 132 3.58 20.67 29.12
C GLY A 132 2.50 19.72 28.59
N ASN A 133 2.05 19.86 27.34
CA ASN A 133 1.06 18.94 26.74
C ASN A 133 1.66 17.82 25.90
N LEU A 134 2.95 17.91 25.53
CA LEU A 134 3.59 16.98 24.62
C LEU A 134 5.06 16.77 24.98
N ASP A 135 5.35 15.65 25.63
CA ASP A 135 6.72 15.29 26.01
C ASP A 135 7.46 14.51 24.89
N VAL A 136 6.74 13.66 24.16
CA VAL A 136 7.32 12.75 23.16
C VAL A 136 6.38 12.58 21.96
N VAL A 137 6.97 12.60 20.75
CA VAL A 137 6.29 12.19 19.51
C VAL A 137 7.02 10.98 18.94
N VAL A 138 6.28 9.92 18.61
CA VAL A 138 6.82 8.73 17.95
C VAL A 138 6.48 8.77 16.46
N ILE A 139 7.50 8.62 15.61
CA ILE A 139 7.38 8.72 14.17
C ILE A 139 7.96 7.46 13.53
N TYR A 140 7.17 6.82 12.66
CA TYR A 140 7.52 5.55 12.02
C TYR A 140 7.95 5.69 10.56
N SER A 141 7.91 6.89 9.99
CA SER A 141 8.31 7.14 8.60
C SER A 141 8.85 8.55 8.37
N VAL A 142 9.71 8.69 7.36
CA VAL A 142 10.23 9.98 6.91
C VAL A 142 9.09 10.91 6.43
N GLU A 143 8.07 10.34 5.79
CA GLU A 143 6.88 11.09 5.35
C GLU A 143 6.13 11.69 6.54
N ALA A 144 5.94 10.92 7.62
CA ALA A 144 5.31 11.42 8.84
C ALA A 144 6.16 12.49 9.54
N LEU A 145 7.49 12.38 9.49
CA LEU A 145 8.39 13.43 9.98
C LEU A 145 8.22 14.73 9.20
N HIS A 146 8.22 14.67 7.86
CA HIS A 146 8.00 15.86 7.03
C HIS A 146 6.65 16.53 7.32
N ASN A 147 5.59 15.74 7.46
CA ASN A 147 4.26 16.26 7.80
C ASN A 147 4.26 16.95 9.18
N LEU A 148 4.93 16.36 10.18
CA LEU A 148 5.04 16.97 11.51
C LEU A 148 5.81 18.31 11.48
N VAL A 149 6.92 18.37 10.73
CA VAL A 149 7.70 19.60 10.57
C VAL A 149 6.86 20.69 9.90
N GLN A 150 6.09 20.34 8.87
CA GLN A 150 5.19 21.28 8.21
C GLN A 150 4.13 21.84 9.17
N LEU A 151 3.46 20.98 9.94
CA LEU A 151 2.47 21.40 10.94
C LEU A 151 3.07 22.37 11.97
N ALA A 152 4.30 22.13 12.42
CA ALA A 152 4.98 23.02 13.36
C ALA A 152 5.33 24.39 12.77
N VAL A 153 5.75 24.43 11.49
CA VAL A 153 5.97 25.69 10.77
C VAL A 153 4.67 26.51 10.68
N GLU A 154 3.54 25.86 10.37
CA GLU A 154 2.23 26.53 10.27
C GLU A 154 1.82 27.24 11.58
N VAL A 155 2.24 26.70 12.73
CA VAL A 155 1.99 27.28 14.06
C VAL A 155 3.18 28.03 14.68
N ASN A 156 4.22 28.33 13.90
CA ASN A 156 5.44 29.02 14.35
C ASN A 156 6.14 28.33 15.55
N LYS A 157 6.13 27.00 15.59
CA LYS A 157 6.82 26.21 16.59
C LYS A 157 8.12 25.65 16.01
N LYS A 158 9.19 25.66 16.82
CA LYS A 158 10.48 25.10 16.43
C LYS A 158 10.58 23.66 16.95
N ILE A 159 10.68 22.70 16.04
CA ILE A 159 11.03 21.32 16.40
C ILE A 159 12.54 21.20 16.36
N THR A 160 13.14 20.72 17.45
CA THR A 160 14.54 20.29 17.49
C THR A 160 14.54 18.78 17.65
N TYR A 161 15.17 18.06 16.73
CA TYR A 161 15.32 16.61 16.76
C TYR A 161 16.80 16.26 16.60
N CYS A 162 17.24 15.17 17.26
CA CYS A 162 18.59 14.65 17.21
C CYS A 162 18.79 13.69 16.03
#